data_AF-A0A7K4CFA8-F1
#
_entry.id   AF-A0A7K4CFA8-F1
#
_cell.length_a   1.000
_cell.length_b   1.000
_cell.length_c   1.000
_cell.angle_alpha   90.00
_cell.angle_beta   90.00
_cell.angle_gamma   90.00
#
_symmetry.space_group_name_H-M   'P 1'
#
loop_
_entity.id
_entity.type
_entity.pdbx_description
1 polymer ?
#
loop_
_entity_poly.entity_id
_entity_poly.type
_entity_poly.pdbx_seq_one_letter_code
_entity_poly.pdbx_strand_id
1 'polypeptide(L)'
;MDAYERVTRNTVEVVTDDDLRALLQKPTKRVYAGYEPSGEIHLGHLVTINKLVDLQAAGFEVTVLLADLHAFLNRKGTMEKVRELADYNRRCFEGLGLKNVKYVLGSDVQLNRDYELLVLRLSQEITLNRATRSMDEVGRQMDAPTVSQMIYPIMQAADIALLGADAAVGGIDQRKIHMLAREHLVNFGYKAPVCIHTPILNGLDGKKMSSSQGNYISVADSEEEIRKK
;
A
#
# COMPACT_ATOMS: atom_id res chain seq x y z
N MET A 1 -26.13 -2.66 4.92
CA MET A 1 -24.88 -1.91 4.71
C MET A 1 -24.80 -1.52 3.26
N ASP A 2 -24.93 -0.22 2.98
CA ASP A 2 -24.76 0.29 1.62
C ASP A 2 -23.27 0.27 1.20
N ALA A 3 -22.99 0.64 -0.06
CA ALA A 3 -21.62 0.61 -0.57
C ALA A 3 -20.69 1.61 0.15
N TYR A 4 -21.21 2.76 0.56
CA TYR A 4 -20.44 3.79 1.25
C TYR A 4 -20.05 3.32 2.65
N GLU A 5 -21.01 2.84 3.45
CA GLU A 5 -20.80 2.28 4.79
C GLU A 5 -19.82 1.10 4.75
N ARG A 6 -19.90 0.25 3.71
CA ARG A 6 -18.95 -0.86 3.52
C ARG A 6 -17.52 -0.36 3.27
N VAL A 7 -17.35 0.66 2.43
CA VAL A 7 -16.03 1.20 2.11
C VAL A 7 -15.43 1.96 3.30
N THR A 8 -16.24 2.68 4.09
CA THR A 8 -15.76 3.52 5.20
C THR A 8 -15.71 2.80 6.56
N ARG A 9 -16.33 1.63 6.73
CA ARG A 9 -16.25 0.91 8.01
C ARG A 9 -14.80 0.63 8.39
N ASN A 10 -14.45 0.85 9.66
CA ASN A 10 -13.10 0.61 10.21
C ASN A 10 -11.96 1.34 9.47
N THR A 11 -12.24 2.44 8.77
CA THR A 11 -11.21 3.35 8.26
C THR A 11 -10.93 4.44 9.29
N VAL A 12 -9.69 4.94 9.34
CA VAL A 12 -9.33 6.13 10.13
C VAL A 12 -9.77 7.39 9.41
N GLU A 13 -9.54 7.45 8.10
CA GLU A 13 -9.95 8.58 7.26
C GLU A 13 -10.18 8.15 5.81
N VAL A 14 -10.93 8.99 5.09
CA VAL A 14 -11.05 8.97 3.63
C VAL A 14 -10.78 10.38 3.11
N VAL A 15 -9.86 10.50 2.15
CA VAL A 15 -9.45 11.77 1.56
C VAL A 15 -9.78 11.78 0.06
N THR A 16 -10.83 12.46 -0.39
CA THR A 16 -11.90 13.10 0.39
C THR A 16 -13.17 12.27 0.38
N ASP A 17 -14.06 12.54 1.35
CA ASP A 17 -15.37 11.91 1.42
C ASP A 17 -16.21 12.18 0.15
N ASP A 18 -16.18 13.43 -0.33
CA ASP A 18 -16.92 13.84 -1.53
C ASP A 18 -16.39 13.13 -2.78
N ASP A 19 -15.06 13.05 -2.93
CA ASP A 19 -14.44 12.30 -4.04
C ASP A 19 -14.82 10.81 -3.98
N LEU A 20 -14.90 10.21 -2.78
CA LEU A 20 -15.36 8.82 -2.62
C LEU A 20 -16.83 8.68 -3.03
N ARG A 21 -17.71 9.57 -2.59
CA ARG A 21 -19.13 9.53 -2.97
C ARG A 21 -19.31 9.65 -4.47
N ALA A 22 -18.58 10.56 -5.11
CA ALA A 22 -18.57 10.70 -6.57
C ALA A 22 -18.02 9.45 -7.26
N LEU A 23 -16.95 8.87 -6.74
CA LEU A 23 -16.35 7.64 -7.25
C LEU A 23 -17.31 6.45 -7.17
N LEU A 24 -18.09 6.34 -6.09
CA LEU A 24 -19.07 5.26 -5.92
C LEU A 24 -20.20 5.29 -6.95
N GLN A 25 -20.49 6.45 -7.55
CA GLN A 25 -21.49 6.61 -8.62
C GLN A 25 -20.94 6.23 -10.01
N LYS A 26 -19.62 6.05 -10.17
CA LYS A 26 -19.05 5.67 -11.47
C LYS A 26 -19.37 4.21 -11.80
N PRO A 27 -19.57 3.88 -13.10
CA PRO A 27 -19.77 2.50 -13.53
C PRO A 27 -18.51 1.63 -13.35
N THR A 28 -17.32 2.24 -13.49
CA THR A 28 -16.03 1.60 -13.26
C THR A 28 -15.30 2.40 -12.19
N LYS A 29 -14.77 1.70 -11.19
CA LYS A 29 -14.03 2.28 -10.07
C LYS A 29 -12.88 1.36 -9.70
N ARG A 30 -11.66 1.87 -9.77
CA ARG A 30 -10.43 1.10 -9.56
C ARG A 30 -9.77 1.48 -8.26
N VAL A 31 -9.34 0.49 -7.50
CA VAL A 31 -8.59 0.70 -6.27
C VAL A 31 -7.32 -0.12 -6.28
N TYR A 32 -6.25 0.45 -5.74
CA TYR A 32 -5.00 -0.28 -5.55
C TYR A 32 -4.52 -0.24 -4.09
N ALA A 33 -3.75 -1.25 -3.71
CA ALA A 33 -2.93 -1.25 -2.51
C ALA A 33 -1.57 -1.89 -2.83
N GLY A 34 -0.50 -1.29 -2.32
CA GLY A 34 0.86 -1.80 -2.42
C GLY A 34 1.30 -2.51 -1.15
N TYR A 35 1.98 -3.64 -1.32
CA TYR A 35 2.57 -4.42 -0.24
C TYR A 35 4.02 -4.72 -0.57
N GLU A 36 4.95 -4.19 0.22
CA GLU A 36 6.33 -4.65 0.21
C GLU A 36 6.34 -6.14 0.62
N PRO A 37 6.84 -7.08 -0.22
CA PRO A 37 6.85 -8.49 0.13
C PRO A 37 7.54 -8.75 1.47
N SER A 38 6.87 -9.50 2.34
CA SER A 38 7.31 -9.77 3.71
C SER A 38 7.42 -11.27 3.99
N GLY A 39 8.22 -11.64 4.99
CA GLY A 39 8.37 -13.04 5.38
C GLY A 39 7.09 -13.64 5.95
N GLU A 40 6.46 -12.95 6.91
CA GLU A 40 5.29 -13.44 7.63
C GLU A 40 4.11 -12.48 7.47
N ILE A 41 2.98 -13.03 7.00
CA ILE A 41 1.72 -12.29 6.92
C ILE A 41 1.01 -12.34 8.28
N HIS A 42 0.88 -11.19 8.92
CA HIS A 42 0.21 -11.03 10.22
C HIS A 42 -1.10 -10.23 10.19
N LEU A 43 -1.79 -10.15 11.33
CA LEU A 43 -3.06 -9.42 11.49
C LEU A 43 -3.05 -7.97 10.99
N GLY A 44 -1.90 -7.27 11.06
CA GLY A 44 -1.76 -5.94 10.44
C GLY A 44 -2.07 -5.93 8.93
N HIS A 45 -1.64 -6.95 8.17
CA HIS A 45 -1.99 -7.09 6.75
C HIS A 45 -3.47 -7.41 6.58
N LEU A 46 -4.04 -8.20 7.50
CA LEU A 46 -5.45 -8.60 7.44
C LEU A 46 -6.41 -7.39 7.47
N VAL A 47 -6.03 -6.30 8.14
CA VAL A 47 -6.83 -5.07 8.16
C VAL A 47 -7.02 -4.49 6.75
N THR A 48 -5.93 -4.30 6.00
CA THR A 48 -6.02 -3.77 4.64
C THR A 48 -6.59 -4.79 3.66
N ILE A 49 -6.28 -6.09 3.82
CA ILE A 49 -6.86 -7.16 3.01
C ILE A 49 -8.38 -7.19 3.15
N ASN A 50 -8.91 -7.15 4.38
CA ASN A 50 -10.35 -7.09 4.62
C ASN A 50 -10.98 -5.83 4.01
N LYS A 51 -10.27 -4.70 4.04
CA LYS A 51 -10.71 -3.48 3.35
C LYS A 51 -10.77 -3.66 1.83
N LEU A 52 -9.82 -4.37 1.23
CA LEU A 52 -9.86 -4.69 -0.20
C LEU A 52 -11.00 -5.66 -0.55
N VAL A 53 -11.31 -6.63 0.32
CA VAL A 53 -12.50 -7.50 0.18
C VAL A 53 -13.78 -6.67 0.24
N ASP A 54 -13.85 -5.69 1.15
CA ASP A 54 -14.98 -4.75 1.25
C ASP A 54 -15.16 -3.92 -0.03
N LEU A 55 -14.06 -3.40 -0.57
CA LEU A 55 -14.05 -2.63 -1.81
C LEU A 55 -14.46 -3.50 -3.01
N GLN A 56 -13.94 -4.72 -3.11
CA GLN A 56 -14.36 -5.68 -4.13
C GLN A 56 -15.86 -5.95 -4.06
N ALA A 57 -16.39 -6.19 -2.86
CA ALA A 57 -17.82 -6.40 -2.63
C ALA A 57 -18.67 -5.14 -2.90
N ALA A 58 -18.07 -3.94 -2.82
CA ALA A 58 -18.68 -2.67 -3.23
C ALA A 58 -18.58 -2.41 -4.75
N GLY A 59 -18.03 -3.36 -5.52
CA GLY A 59 -17.91 -3.30 -6.99
C GLY A 59 -16.65 -2.60 -7.49
N PHE A 60 -15.59 -2.51 -6.69
CA PHE A 60 -14.30 -2.00 -7.16
C PHE A 60 -13.49 -3.08 -7.90
N GLU A 61 -12.84 -2.67 -8.97
CA GLU A 61 -11.73 -3.42 -9.58
C GLU A 61 -10.49 -3.26 -8.69
N VAL A 62 -10.11 -4.33 -7.99
CA VAL A 62 -8.99 -4.32 -7.05
C VAL A 62 -7.69 -4.73 -7.75
N THR A 63 -6.66 -3.91 -7.62
CA THR A 63 -5.27 -4.25 -7.98
C THR A 63 -4.38 -4.32 -6.74
N VAL A 64 -3.69 -5.43 -6.55
CA VAL A 64 -2.69 -5.61 -5.49
C VAL A 64 -1.31 -5.53 -6.13
N LEU A 65 -0.52 -4.54 -5.71
CA LEU A 65 0.88 -4.41 -6.12
C LEU A 65 1.76 -5.15 -5.11
N LEU A 66 2.41 -6.22 -5.58
CA LEU A 66 3.51 -6.87 -4.88
C LEU A 66 4.76 -6.02 -5.15
N ALA A 67 5.03 -5.08 -4.26
CA ALA A 67 5.96 -3.98 -4.45
C ALA A 67 7.40 -4.41 -4.14
N ASP A 68 7.95 -5.25 -5.01
CA ASP A 68 9.26 -5.86 -4.86
C ASP A 68 10.41 -4.85 -4.99
N LEU A 69 10.35 -3.93 -5.95
CA LEU A 69 11.33 -2.83 -6.03
C LEU A 69 11.25 -1.91 -4.82
N HIS A 70 10.05 -1.60 -4.32
CA HIS A 70 9.86 -0.84 -3.08
C HIS A 70 10.53 -1.52 -1.88
N ALA A 71 10.32 -2.83 -1.71
CA ALA A 71 10.99 -3.60 -0.67
C ALA A 71 12.52 -3.61 -0.83
N PHE A 72 13.03 -3.69 -2.06
CA PHE A 72 14.46 -3.56 -2.36
C PHE A 72 15.01 -2.18 -1.98
N LEU A 73 14.34 -1.10 -2.40
CA LEU A 73 14.70 0.28 -2.06
C LEU A 73 14.67 0.56 -0.55
N ASN A 74 13.77 -0.12 0.18
CA ASN A 74 13.63 -0.07 1.63
C ASN A 74 14.51 -1.11 2.36
N ARG A 75 15.53 -1.66 1.69
CA ARG A 75 16.56 -2.55 2.24
C ARG A 75 15.99 -3.82 2.90
N LYS A 76 14.98 -4.45 2.30
CA LYS A 76 14.40 -5.72 2.80
C LYS A 76 15.11 -6.98 2.33
N GLY A 77 16.03 -6.90 1.38
CA GLY A 77 16.79 -8.04 0.87
C GLY A 77 17.24 -7.81 -0.56
N THR A 78 17.75 -8.87 -1.21
CA THR A 78 18.04 -8.86 -2.64
C THR A 78 16.75 -8.97 -3.45
N MET A 79 16.78 -8.59 -4.73
CA MET A 79 15.63 -8.71 -5.62
C MET A 79 15.15 -10.16 -5.76
N GLU A 80 16.07 -11.13 -5.80
CA GLU A 80 15.74 -12.55 -5.85
C GLU A 80 14.93 -12.96 -4.62
N LYS A 81 15.39 -12.56 -3.43
CA LYS A 81 14.71 -12.92 -2.19
C LYS A 81 13.33 -12.28 -2.07
N VAL A 82 13.23 -11.01 -2.44
CA VAL A 82 11.96 -10.27 -2.40
C VAL A 82 10.95 -10.87 -3.39
N ARG A 83 11.41 -11.32 -4.56
CA ARG A 83 10.56 -11.98 -5.56
C ARG A 83 9.99 -13.31 -5.08
N GLU A 84 10.78 -14.12 -4.36
CA GLU A 84 10.27 -15.33 -3.70
C GLU A 84 9.17 -15.01 -2.69
N LEU A 85 9.38 -13.96 -1.89
CA LEU A 85 8.39 -13.51 -0.90
C LEU A 85 7.11 -12.99 -1.57
N ALA A 86 7.20 -12.37 -2.75
CA ALA A 86 6.04 -11.86 -3.47
C ALA A 86 5.05 -12.99 -3.81
N ASP A 87 5.53 -14.14 -4.29
CA ASP A 87 4.68 -15.31 -4.56
C ASP A 87 4.04 -15.86 -3.28
N TYR A 88 4.81 -15.97 -2.20
CA TYR A 88 4.29 -16.38 -0.90
C TYR A 88 3.19 -15.42 -0.41
N ASN A 89 3.41 -14.10 -0.49
CA ASN A 89 2.46 -13.08 -0.05
C ASN A 89 1.16 -13.18 -0.86
N ARG A 90 1.26 -13.35 -2.19
CA ARG A 90 0.11 -13.57 -3.06
C ARG A 90 -0.73 -14.78 -2.60
N ARG A 91 -0.10 -15.93 -2.37
CA ARG A 91 -0.81 -17.15 -1.92
C ARG A 91 -1.49 -16.94 -0.57
N CYS A 92 -0.83 -16.24 0.35
CA CYS A 92 -1.44 -15.87 1.63
C CYS A 92 -2.66 -14.94 1.45
N PHE A 93 -2.55 -13.91 0.62
CA PHE A 93 -3.65 -12.97 0.35
C PHE A 93 -4.86 -13.68 -0.28
N GLU A 94 -4.63 -14.57 -1.25
CA GLU A 94 -5.68 -15.42 -1.83
C GLU A 94 -6.30 -16.35 -0.77
N GLY A 95 -5.48 -16.93 0.11
CA GLY A 95 -5.93 -17.77 1.23
C GLY A 95 -6.80 -17.01 2.25
N LEU A 96 -6.52 -15.72 2.46
CA LEU A 96 -7.29 -14.82 3.32
C LEU A 96 -8.57 -14.28 2.66
N GLY A 97 -8.88 -14.70 1.42
CA GLY A 97 -10.13 -14.38 0.73
C GLY A 97 -10.01 -13.30 -0.34
N LEU A 98 -8.84 -12.70 -0.56
CA LEU A 98 -8.61 -11.73 -1.62
C LEU A 98 -8.39 -12.42 -2.97
N LYS A 99 -9.47 -13.03 -3.45
CA LYS A 99 -9.53 -13.81 -4.69
C LYS A 99 -10.15 -12.99 -5.81
N ASN A 100 -9.91 -13.37 -7.07
CA ASN A 100 -10.46 -12.68 -8.25
C ASN A 100 -10.09 -11.19 -8.30
N VAL A 101 -8.85 -10.87 -7.91
CA VAL A 101 -8.26 -9.53 -8.02
C VAL A 101 -7.05 -9.57 -8.94
N LYS A 102 -6.61 -8.40 -9.42
CA LYS A 102 -5.41 -8.28 -10.25
C LYS A 102 -4.17 -8.19 -9.36
N TYR A 103 -3.30 -9.19 -9.38
CA TYR A 103 -1.96 -9.09 -8.79
C TYR A 103 -0.97 -8.58 -9.83
N VAL A 104 -0.14 -7.61 -9.45
CA VAL A 104 0.92 -7.03 -10.30
C VAL A 104 2.23 -7.06 -9.51
N LEU A 105 3.31 -7.53 -10.13
CA LEU A 105 4.64 -7.43 -9.57
C LEU A 105 5.23 -6.06 -9.95
N GLY A 106 5.82 -5.35 -8.98
CA GLY A 106 6.37 -4.00 -9.19
C GLY A 106 7.39 -3.96 -10.33
N SER A 107 8.36 -4.87 -10.32
CA SER A 107 9.39 -4.95 -11.36
C SER A 107 8.86 -5.11 -12.78
N ASP A 108 7.66 -5.67 -12.97
CA ASP A 108 7.06 -5.89 -14.29
C ASP A 108 6.56 -4.58 -14.93
N VAL A 109 6.30 -3.55 -14.12
CA VAL A 109 5.71 -2.28 -14.60
C VAL A 109 6.58 -1.07 -14.30
N GLN A 110 7.40 -1.09 -13.25
CA GLN A 110 8.06 0.11 -12.75
C GLN A 110 9.35 0.46 -13.51
N LEU A 111 9.99 -0.49 -14.20
CA LEU A 111 11.24 -0.23 -14.94
C LEU A 111 11.03 0.17 -16.40
N ASN A 112 9.77 0.39 -16.81
CA ASN A 112 9.47 0.82 -18.17
C ASN A 112 9.80 2.31 -18.36
N ARG A 113 10.05 2.72 -19.61
CA ARG A 113 10.48 4.08 -19.94
C ARG A 113 9.50 5.15 -19.43
N ASP A 114 8.20 4.93 -19.61
CA ASP A 114 7.20 5.95 -19.29
C ASP A 114 7.03 6.12 -17.77
N TYR A 115 7.15 5.03 -17.02
CA TYR A 115 7.18 5.02 -15.55
C TYR A 115 8.40 5.80 -15.03
N GLU A 116 9.59 5.44 -15.49
CA GLU A 116 10.82 6.11 -15.05
C GLU A 116 10.81 7.60 -15.41
N LEU A 117 10.30 7.98 -16.59
CA LEU A 117 10.13 9.38 -16.94
C LEU A 117 9.15 10.12 -16.01
N LEU A 118 8.07 9.48 -15.58
CA LEU A 118 7.16 10.07 -14.59
C LEU A 118 7.84 10.25 -13.24
N VAL A 119 8.59 9.25 -12.77
CA VAL A 119 9.37 9.34 -11.51
C VAL A 119 10.38 10.49 -11.57
N LEU A 120 11.12 10.62 -12.67
CA LEU A 120 12.09 11.71 -12.87
C LEU A 120 11.44 13.10 -12.99
N ARG A 121 10.19 13.17 -13.45
CA ARG A 121 9.42 14.42 -13.47
C ARG A 121 8.90 14.77 -12.08
N LEU A 122 8.35 13.80 -11.36
CA LEU A 122 7.88 13.99 -9.98
C LEU A 122 9.03 14.37 -9.04
N SER A 123 10.24 13.85 -9.25
CA SER A 123 11.42 14.19 -8.44
C SER A 123 11.89 15.63 -8.59
N GLN A 124 11.46 16.35 -9.63
CA GLN A 124 11.72 17.78 -9.81
C GLN A 124 10.73 18.65 -9.02
N GLU A 125 9.55 18.11 -8.68
CA GLU A 125 8.49 18.82 -7.94
C GLU A 125 8.50 18.51 -6.44
N ILE A 126 8.97 17.32 -6.06
CA ILE A 126 8.98 16.86 -4.67
C ILE A 126 10.31 17.22 -4.02
N THR A 127 10.25 18.14 -3.05
CA THR A 127 11.45 18.51 -2.29
C THR A 127 11.98 17.33 -1.49
N LEU A 128 13.30 17.29 -1.28
CA LEU A 128 13.93 16.28 -0.42
C LEU A 128 13.27 16.20 0.96
N ASN A 129 12.96 17.35 1.58
CA ASN A 129 12.30 17.38 2.89
C ASN A 129 10.91 16.72 2.86
N ARG A 130 10.11 16.98 1.82
CA ARG A 130 8.80 16.34 1.62
C ARG A 130 8.94 14.83 1.46
N ALA A 131 9.90 14.37 0.63
CA ALA A 131 10.18 12.95 0.44
C ALA A 131 10.60 12.28 1.77
N THR A 132 11.56 12.87 2.51
CA THR A 132 12.03 12.34 3.80
C THR A 132 10.89 12.21 4.79
N ARG A 133 10.13 13.30 5.02
CA ARG A 133 9.01 13.30 5.98
C ARG A 133 7.94 12.28 5.62
N SER A 134 7.73 12.01 4.33
CA SER A 134 6.75 11.02 3.89
C SER A 134 7.13 9.57 4.26
N MET A 135 8.41 9.33 4.52
CA MET A 135 8.96 8.02 4.85
C MET A 135 9.13 7.77 6.35
N ASP A 136 8.85 8.74 7.23
CA ASP A 136 9.10 8.62 8.68
C ASP A 136 8.48 7.36 9.32
N GLU A 137 7.31 6.91 8.84
CA GLU A 137 6.57 5.78 9.40
C GLU A 137 6.65 4.50 8.55
N VAL A 138 7.32 4.57 7.39
CA VAL A 138 7.38 3.52 6.36
C VAL A 138 8.81 3.03 6.15
N GLY A 139 9.79 3.92 6.19
CA GLY A 139 11.19 3.63 5.94
C GLY A 139 11.84 2.85 7.07
N ARG A 140 12.75 1.93 6.73
CA ARG A 140 13.64 1.25 7.68
C ARG A 140 14.90 2.06 7.91
N GLN A 141 15.43 2.11 9.13
CA GLN A 141 16.72 2.77 9.44
C GLN A 141 16.74 4.26 9.01
N MET A 142 15.68 4.99 9.36
CA MET A 142 15.50 6.42 8.99
C MET A 142 16.37 7.39 9.80
N ASP A 143 17.17 6.89 10.72
CA ASP A 143 18.28 7.58 11.39
C ASP A 143 19.43 7.94 10.43
N ALA A 144 19.59 7.17 9.34
CA ALA A 144 20.53 7.44 8.25
C ALA A 144 19.93 7.01 6.90
N PRO A 145 18.95 7.78 6.36
CA PRO A 145 18.22 7.40 5.17
C PRO A 145 19.11 7.44 3.92
N THR A 146 18.87 6.53 2.98
CA THR A 146 19.54 6.54 1.66
C THR A 146 18.70 7.23 0.61
N VAL A 147 19.34 7.62 -0.50
CA VAL A 147 18.68 8.13 -1.71
C VAL A 147 17.57 7.18 -2.20
N SER A 148 17.79 5.86 -2.13
CA SER A 148 16.78 4.85 -2.50
C SER A 148 15.45 5.06 -1.77
N GLN A 149 15.50 5.45 -0.50
CA GLN A 149 14.31 5.67 0.32
C GLN A 149 13.62 7.00 0.00
N MET A 150 14.33 7.94 -0.65
CA MET A 150 13.72 9.18 -1.17
C MET A 150 13.09 8.97 -2.56
N ILE A 151 13.57 7.98 -3.32
CA ILE A 151 12.95 7.54 -4.58
C ILE A 151 11.64 6.78 -4.30
N TYR A 152 11.61 5.97 -3.25
CA TYR A 152 10.46 5.16 -2.82
C TYR A 152 9.10 5.91 -2.85
N PRO A 153 8.92 7.05 -2.16
CA PRO A 153 7.61 7.71 -2.11
C PRO A 153 7.21 8.32 -3.46
N ILE A 154 8.20 8.66 -4.29
CA ILE A 154 7.99 9.17 -5.66
C ILE A 154 7.47 8.03 -6.56
N MET A 155 8.09 6.86 -6.46
CA MET A 155 7.62 5.65 -7.15
C MET A 155 6.21 5.27 -6.70
N GLN A 156 5.92 5.29 -5.39
CA GLN A 156 4.57 4.96 -4.92
C GLN A 156 3.50 5.95 -5.40
N ALA A 157 3.84 7.23 -5.57
CA ALA A 157 2.94 8.18 -6.23
C ALA A 157 2.74 7.85 -7.72
N ALA A 158 3.80 7.47 -8.43
CA ALA A 158 3.73 7.06 -9.84
C ALA A 158 2.91 5.77 -10.04
N ASP A 159 2.97 4.82 -9.10
CA ASP A 159 2.17 3.58 -9.13
C ASP A 159 0.68 3.88 -9.24
N ILE A 160 0.17 4.83 -8.45
CA ILE A 160 -1.25 5.21 -8.45
C ILE A 160 -1.69 5.66 -9.85
N ALA A 161 -0.87 6.49 -10.49
CA ALA A 161 -1.14 7.01 -11.83
C ALA A 161 -1.09 5.91 -12.89
N LEU A 162 -0.03 5.10 -12.90
CA LEU A 162 0.21 4.13 -13.97
C LEU A 162 -0.56 2.82 -13.83
N LEU A 163 -0.99 2.47 -12.62
CA LEU A 163 -1.98 1.42 -12.41
C LEU A 163 -3.41 1.90 -12.72
N GLY A 164 -3.59 3.19 -13.02
CA GLY A 164 -4.89 3.78 -13.38
C GLY A 164 -5.91 3.72 -12.24
N ALA A 165 -5.45 3.84 -11.00
CA ALA A 165 -6.27 3.71 -9.81
C ALA A 165 -7.05 5.01 -9.54
N ASP A 166 -8.37 4.91 -9.33
CA ASP A 166 -9.18 6.02 -8.85
C ASP A 166 -9.01 6.21 -7.33
N ALA A 167 -8.68 5.14 -6.61
CA ALA A 167 -8.47 5.11 -5.17
C ALA A 167 -7.20 4.35 -4.76
N ALA A 168 -6.59 4.76 -3.66
CA ALA A 168 -5.43 4.12 -3.03
C ALA A 168 -5.73 3.76 -1.57
N VAL A 169 -5.50 2.50 -1.21
CA VAL A 169 -5.71 1.97 0.15
C VAL A 169 -4.36 1.73 0.83
N GLY A 170 -4.26 2.14 2.09
CA GLY A 170 -3.09 1.86 2.92
C GLY A 170 -3.39 1.96 4.41
N GLY A 171 -2.40 1.64 5.25
CA GLY A 171 -2.42 2.07 6.64
C GLY A 171 -2.33 3.60 6.72
N ILE A 172 -2.71 4.18 7.86
CA ILE A 172 -2.57 5.64 8.08
C ILE A 172 -1.11 6.11 8.00
N ASP A 173 -0.13 5.21 8.12
CA ASP A 173 1.28 5.48 7.87
C ASP A 173 1.61 5.82 6.40
N GLN A 174 0.78 5.39 5.44
CA GLN A 174 0.91 5.74 4.03
C GLN A 174 0.39 7.14 3.69
N ARG A 175 -0.25 7.81 4.66
CA ARG A 175 -0.96 9.09 4.44
C ARG A 175 -0.09 10.15 3.78
N LYS A 176 1.13 10.36 4.27
CA LYS A 176 2.00 11.42 3.73
C LYS A 176 2.38 11.15 2.27
N ILE A 177 2.62 9.89 1.90
CA ILE A 177 2.91 9.49 0.51
C ILE A 177 1.66 9.68 -0.36
N HIS A 178 0.50 9.27 0.12
CA HIS A 178 -0.77 9.49 -0.59
C HIS A 178 -1.06 10.99 -0.82
N MET A 179 -0.71 11.86 0.12
CA MET A 179 -0.85 13.30 -0.05
C MET A 179 0.13 13.86 -1.11
N LEU A 180 1.37 13.33 -1.19
CA LEU A 180 2.27 13.66 -2.30
C LEU A 180 1.64 13.31 -3.65
N ALA A 181 1.04 12.14 -3.76
CA ALA A 181 0.35 11.73 -4.98
C ALA A 181 -0.79 12.70 -5.34
N ARG A 182 -1.66 13.05 -4.38
CA ARG A 182 -2.76 14.01 -4.63
C ARG A 182 -2.26 15.40 -5.03
N GLU A 183 -1.17 15.88 -4.43
CA GLU A 183 -0.62 17.22 -4.68
C GLU A 183 0.08 17.33 -6.04
N HIS A 184 0.83 16.31 -6.43
CA HIS A 184 1.72 16.42 -7.60
C HIS A 184 1.17 15.76 -8.87
N LEU A 185 0.38 14.69 -8.78
CA LEU A 185 -0.09 13.97 -9.97
C LEU A 185 -0.95 14.82 -10.91
N VAL A 186 -1.69 15.78 -10.35
CA VAL A 186 -2.53 16.72 -11.12
C VAL A 186 -1.73 17.58 -12.09
N ASN A 187 -0.48 17.91 -11.75
CA ASN A 187 0.42 18.70 -12.61
C ASN A 187 0.87 17.91 -13.86
N PHE A 188 0.68 16.59 -13.86
CA PHE A 188 1.03 15.69 -14.95
C PHE A 188 -0.20 15.14 -15.69
N GLY A 189 -1.39 15.72 -15.46
CA GLY A 189 -2.62 15.34 -16.14
C GLY A 189 -3.33 14.11 -15.57
N TYR A 190 -2.88 13.59 -14.43
CA TYR A 190 -3.55 12.54 -13.70
C TYR A 190 -4.54 13.11 -12.68
N LYS A 191 -5.49 12.28 -12.22
CA LYS A 191 -6.44 12.68 -11.19
C LYS A 191 -5.82 12.51 -9.80
N ALA A 192 -6.20 13.38 -8.86
CA ALA A 192 -5.92 13.13 -7.46
C ALA A 192 -6.70 11.88 -7.00
N PRO A 193 -6.04 10.85 -6.45
CA PRO A 193 -6.71 9.63 -6.01
C PRO A 193 -7.54 9.87 -4.75
N VAL A 194 -8.64 9.11 -4.61
CA VAL A 194 -9.30 8.94 -3.30
C VAL A 194 -8.37 8.12 -2.41
N CYS A 195 -8.01 8.60 -1.23
CA CYS A 195 -7.17 7.86 -0.30
C CYS A 195 -8.01 7.28 0.81
N ILE A 196 -7.87 5.98 1.07
CA ILE A 196 -8.61 5.27 2.12
C ILE A 196 -7.59 4.72 3.10
N HIS A 197 -7.61 5.22 4.33
CA HIS A 197 -6.60 4.86 5.33
C HIS A 197 -7.20 4.03 6.44
N THR A 198 -6.53 2.92 6.73
CA THR A 198 -6.90 1.97 7.78
C THR A 198 -6.05 2.19 9.05
N PRO A 199 -6.55 1.79 10.23
CA PRO A 199 -5.79 1.94 11.47
C PRO A 199 -4.54 1.07 11.47
N ILE A 200 -3.51 1.55 12.16
CA ILE A 200 -2.36 0.71 12.53
C ILE A 200 -2.74 -0.10 13.77
N LEU A 201 -2.57 -1.42 13.70
CA LEU A 201 -2.76 -2.27 14.86
C LEU A 201 -1.58 -2.16 15.82
N ASN A 202 -1.91 -2.11 17.11
CA ASN A 202 -0.94 -2.37 18.15
C ASN A 202 -0.57 -3.86 18.12
N GLY A 203 0.71 -4.15 18.27
CA GLY A 203 1.23 -5.46 18.57
C GLY A 203 0.91 -5.87 20.00
N LEU A 204 1.26 -7.10 20.33
CA LEU A 204 0.98 -7.74 21.63
C LEU A 204 1.69 -7.05 22.81
N ASP A 205 2.73 -6.25 22.52
CA ASP A 205 3.48 -5.46 23.49
C ASP A 205 2.99 -4.00 23.61
N GLY A 206 1.88 -3.65 22.94
CA GLY A 206 1.31 -2.30 22.94
C GLY A 206 2.00 -1.29 22.01
N LYS A 207 3.06 -1.67 21.29
CA LYS A 207 3.72 -0.85 20.25
C LYS A 207 3.10 -1.13 18.88
N LYS A 208 3.54 -0.45 17.81
CA LYS A 208 3.09 -0.77 16.43
C LYS A 208 3.41 -2.24 16.10
N MET A 209 2.43 -2.98 15.61
CA MET A 209 2.62 -4.37 15.17
C MET A 209 3.60 -4.44 14.00
N SER A 210 4.62 -5.30 14.08
CA SER A 210 5.63 -5.46 13.02
C SER A 210 6.25 -6.85 13.01
N SER A 211 6.44 -7.43 11.81
CA SER A 211 7.18 -8.68 11.62
C SER A 211 8.58 -8.64 12.25
N SER A 212 9.25 -7.48 12.26
CA SER A 212 10.62 -7.36 12.77
C SER A 212 10.71 -7.32 14.29
N GLN A 213 9.60 -7.02 14.98
CA GLN A 213 9.56 -6.95 16.45
C GLN A 213 9.03 -8.24 17.08
N GLY A 214 8.47 -9.16 16.30
CA GLY A 214 7.90 -10.41 16.82
C GLY A 214 6.63 -10.22 17.66
N ASN A 215 6.07 -9.01 17.71
CA ASN A 215 4.93 -8.64 18.54
C ASN A 215 3.58 -8.85 17.83
N TYR A 216 3.45 -9.91 17.03
CA TYR A 216 2.31 -10.11 16.12
C TYR A 216 1.77 -11.54 16.16
N ILE A 217 0.52 -11.69 15.72
CA ILE A 217 -0.09 -12.98 15.39
C ILE A 217 0.00 -13.17 13.87
N SER A 218 0.67 -14.25 13.43
CA SER A 218 0.76 -14.66 12.03
C SER A 218 -0.54 -15.34 11.62
N VAL A 219 -0.90 -15.22 10.34
CA VAL A 219 -2.01 -16.00 9.77
C VAL A 219 -1.65 -17.47 9.58
N ALA A 220 -0.37 -17.82 9.76
CA ALA A 220 0.13 -19.19 9.73
C ALA A 220 0.38 -19.77 11.14
N ASP A 221 0.18 -18.99 12.21
CA ASP A 221 0.32 -19.50 13.58
C ASP A 221 -0.68 -20.64 13.83
N SER A 222 -0.21 -21.69 14.50
CA SER A 222 -1.07 -22.76 15.02
C SER A 222 -1.97 -22.25 16.15
N GLU A 223 -3.04 -23.01 16.45
CA GLU A 223 -3.94 -22.66 17.56
C GLU A 223 -3.20 -22.52 18.91
N GLU A 224 -2.21 -23.39 19.16
CA GLU A 224 -1.38 -23.34 20.37
C GLU A 224 -0.55 -22.05 20.42
N GLU A 225 0.08 -21.67 19.32
CA GLU A 225 0.87 -20.43 19.22
C GLU A 225 0.00 -19.19 19.42
N ILE A 226 -1.20 -19.17 18.84
CA ILE A 226 -2.17 -18.09 19.02
C ILE A 226 -2.60 -17.97 20.49
N ARG A 227 -2.91 -19.09 21.15
CA ARG A 227 -3.33 -19.07 22.58
C ARG A 227 -2.22 -18.65 23.53
N LYS A 228 -0.97 -18.91 23.16
CA LYS A 228 0.22 -18.55 23.96
C LYS A 228 0.57 -17.06 23.85
N LYS A 229 0.28 -16.45 22.69
CA LYS A 229 0.49 -15.04 22.40
C LYS A 229 -0.56 -14.16 23.07
#